data_AF-A0A936U3I1-F1
#
_entry.id   AF-A0A936U3I1-F1
#
_cell.length_a   1.000
_cell.length_b   1.000
_cell.length_c   1.000
_cell.angle_alpha   90.00
_cell.angle_beta   90.00
_cell.angle_gamma   90.00
#
_symmetry.space_group_name_H-M   'P 1'
#
loop_
_entity.id
_entity.type
_entity.pdbx_description
1 polymer ?
#
loop_
_entity_poly.entity_id
_entity_poly.type
_entity_poly.pdbx_seq_one_letter_code
_entity_poly.pdbx_strand_id
1 'polypeptide(L)'
;MKRFLFAIAAIAAVGTGCALKGATIPGAPIPFAKADYTVLGATNAEECGAYIIGIDFGHLFKNEGAAIMPGTYAVDGAAGMAAGFAQTGALTAEGRRALYVAMEKMPEATHLLAPRVTMETTGIPFGPVPGARPLFGKRCATVEAHGVKIGDKPTSQQ
;
A
#
# COMPACT_ATOMS: atom_id res chain seq x y z
N MET A 1 -7.81 2.40 70.11
CA MET A 1 -8.94 1.69 69.46
C MET A 1 -9.32 2.45 68.21
N LYS A 2 -9.46 1.73 67.07
CA LYS A 2 -10.31 1.99 65.89
C LYS A 2 -10.61 3.48 65.56
N ARG A 3 -10.32 4.00 64.37
CA ARG A 3 -10.96 3.57 63.11
C ARG A 3 -10.18 4.02 61.87
N PHE A 4 -10.15 3.09 60.92
CA PHE A 4 -9.78 3.19 59.51
C PHE A 4 -10.77 4.04 58.68
N LEU A 5 -10.30 4.42 57.47
CA LEU A 5 -11.02 4.89 56.25
C LEU A 5 -11.16 6.43 56.12
N PHE A 6 -10.94 7.12 54.98
CA PHE A 6 -10.86 6.85 53.53
C PHE A 6 -9.84 7.86 52.91
N ALA A 7 -8.84 7.46 52.13
CA ALA A 7 -8.85 7.31 50.66
C ALA A 7 -8.93 8.62 49.83
N ILE A 8 -7.99 8.72 48.88
CA ILE A 8 -7.96 9.54 47.65
C ILE A 8 -7.44 10.99 47.76
N ALA A 9 -6.12 11.13 47.61
CA ALA A 9 -5.53 12.25 46.87
C ALA A 9 -4.48 11.66 45.93
N ALA A 10 -4.92 11.35 44.72
CA ALA A 10 -4.12 10.75 43.67
C ALA A 10 -2.93 11.64 43.31
N ILE A 11 -1.72 11.08 43.48
CA ILE A 11 -0.60 11.08 42.54
C ILE A 11 -0.77 12.11 41.40
N ALA A 12 -0.41 13.37 41.67
CA ALA A 12 -0.39 14.44 40.67
C ALA A 12 0.91 15.27 40.73
N ALA A 13 2.03 14.64 41.09
CA ALA A 13 3.31 15.34 41.19
C ALA A 13 4.55 14.48 40.87
N VAL A 14 4.41 13.42 40.07
CA VAL A 14 5.56 12.74 39.46
C VAL A 14 5.54 13.01 37.94
N GLY A 15 5.63 14.29 37.62
CA GLY A 15 5.60 14.81 36.25
C GLY A 15 6.82 15.68 35.98
N THR A 16 8.00 15.28 36.44
CA THR A 16 9.26 15.93 36.07
C THR A 16 10.19 14.91 35.44
N GLY A 17 10.02 14.78 34.13
CA GLY A 17 11.02 14.41 33.13
C GLY A 17 12.10 13.42 33.52
N CYS A 18 11.89 12.14 33.17
CA CYS A 18 13.00 11.33 32.69
C CYS A 18 13.51 11.98 31.40
N ALA A 19 14.55 12.81 31.51
CA ALA A 19 15.34 13.22 30.37
C ALA A 19 16.01 11.95 29.80
N LEU A 20 15.38 11.33 28.80
CA LEU A 20 15.99 10.31 27.96
C LEU A 20 17.20 10.96 27.28
N LYS A 21 18.37 10.79 27.91
CA LYS A 21 19.66 11.09 27.29
C LYS A 21 19.83 10.07 26.17
N GLY A 22 19.38 10.43 24.98
CA GLY A 22 19.54 9.61 23.78
C GLY A 22 21.02 9.47 23.47
N ALA A 23 21.65 8.42 23.97
CA ALA A 23 22.95 7.98 23.49
C ALA A 23 22.72 7.35 22.12
N THR A 24 23.01 8.10 21.06
CA THR A 24 23.19 7.54 19.73
C THR A 24 24.44 6.67 19.78
N ILE A 25 24.25 5.35 19.91
CA ILE A 25 25.32 4.40 19.69
C ILE A 25 25.79 4.64 18.25
N PRO A 26 27.08 4.96 18.01
CA PRO A 26 27.59 5.07 16.66
C PRO A 26 27.37 3.72 15.99
N GLY A 27 26.42 3.67 15.06
CA GLY A 27 26.13 2.47 14.30
C GLY A 27 27.40 2.08 13.56
N ALA A 28 27.96 0.92 13.89
CA ALA A 28 28.93 0.30 13.01
C ALA A 28 28.30 0.21 11.61
N PRO A 29 29.02 0.54 10.53
CA PRO A 29 28.49 0.36 9.18
C PRO A 29 28.39 -1.15 8.92
N ILE A 30 27.29 -1.75 9.35
CA ILE A 30 26.93 -3.12 8.99
C ILE A 30 26.51 -3.02 7.53
N PRO A 31 27.28 -3.58 6.57
CA PRO A 31 26.91 -3.52 5.18
C PRO A 31 25.58 -4.27 5.01
N PHE A 32 24.62 -3.64 4.35
CA PHE A 32 23.35 -4.28 4.02
C PHE A 32 23.64 -5.54 3.20
N ALA A 33 23.12 -6.68 3.67
CA ALA A 33 23.28 -7.93 2.96
C ALA A 33 22.46 -7.86 1.66
N LYS A 34 23.11 -8.05 0.52
CA LYS A 34 22.44 -8.18 -0.77
C LYS A 34 21.76 -9.56 -0.81
N ALA A 35 20.57 -9.66 -1.37
CA ALA A 35 19.90 -10.94 -1.60
C ALA A 35 19.89 -11.24 -3.10
N ASP A 36 20.11 -12.50 -3.47
CA ASP A 36 19.85 -12.96 -4.83
C ASP A 36 18.37 -12.80 -5.13
N TYR A 37 18.04 -12.48 -6.38
CA TYR A 37 16.66 -12.47 -6.84
C TYR A 37 16.56 -13.14 -8.20
N THR A 38 15.47 -13.86 -8.42
CA THR A 38 15.11 -14.41 -9.73
C THR A 38 13.89 -13.68 -10.24
N VAL A 39 14.02 -13.09 -11.43
CA VAL A 39 12.88 -12.52 -12.15
C VAL A 39 12.09 -13.66 -12.77
N LEU A 40 10.81 -13.74 -12.41
CA LEU A 40 9.85 -14.67 -12.94
C LEU A 40 9.20 -14.10 -14.21
N GLY A 41 8.23 -14.82 -14.75
CA GLY A 41 7.44 -14.37 -15.89
C GLY A 41 6.67 -13.07 -15.63
N ALA A 42 6.04 -12.58 -16.71
CA ALA A 42 5.09 -11.48 -16.62
C ALA A 42 3.72 -12.00 -16.11
N THR A 43 3.04 -11.17 -15.33
CA THR A 43 1.64 -11.36 -14.94
C THR A 43 0.79 -10.20 -15.46
N ASN A 44 -0.46 -10.50 -15.77
CA ASN A 44 -1.47 -9.50 -16.06
C ASN A 44 -2.73 -9.83 -15.24
N ALA A 45 -3.28 -8.82 -14.57
CA ALA A 45 -4.55 -8.93 -13.88
C ALA A 45 -5.39 -7.67 -14.04
N GLU A 46 -6.70 -7.84 -14.15
CA GLU A 46 -7.66 -6.77 -14.27
C GLU A 46 -8.68 -6.89 -13.16
N GLU A 47 -9.02 -5.76 -12.53
CA GLU A 47 -10.10 -5.68 -11.55
C GLU A 47 -10.96 -4.43 -11.74
N CYS A 48 -12.28 -4.61 -11.62
CA CYS A 48 -13.26 -3.58 -11.93
C CYS A 48 -14.18 -3.26 -10.74
N GLY A 49 -14.24 -1.99 -10.34
CA GLY A 49 -15.29 -1.48 -9.47
C GLY A 49 -16.57 -1.18 -10.25
N ALA A 50 -17.72 -1.47 -9.63
CA ALA A 50 -19.05 -1.18 -10.17
C ALA A 50 -19.73 -0.12 -9.31
N TYR A 51 -19.94 1.07 -9.86
CA TYR A 51 -20.30 2.24 -9.08
C TYR A 51 -21.77 2.62 -9.23
N ILE A 52 -22.43 2.82 -8.09
CA ILE A 52 -23.78 3.38 -7.97
C ILE A 52 -23.73 4.44 -6.89
N ILE A 53 -24.07 5.69 -7.24
CA ILE A 53 -23.98 6.87 -6.37
C ILE A 53 -22.57 6.99 -5.74
N GLY A 54 -21.52 6.71 -6.52
CA GLY A 54 -20.12 6.82 -6.08
C GLY A 54 -19.65 5.74 -5.09
N ILE A 55 -20.48 4.73 -4.81
CA ILE A 55 -20.15 3.57 -3.97
C ILE A 55 -19.82 2.38 -4.88
N ASP A 56 -18.73 1.68 -4.60
CA ASP A 56 -18.33 0.46 -5.32
C ASP A 56 -19.09 -0.76 -4.78
N PHE A 57 -20.14 -1.16 -5.50
CA PHE A 57 -20.96 -2.34 -5.21
C PHE A 57 -20.30 -3.66 -5.59
N GLY A 58 -19.29 -3.65 -6.46
CA GLY A 58 -18.55 -4.87 -6.82
C GLY A 58 -17.69 -5.39 -5.66
N HIS A 59 -17.28 -4.50 -4.76
CA HIS A 59 -16.30 -4.78 -3.70
C HIS A 59 -16.76 -4.34 -2.31
N LEU A 60 -18.05 -4.05 -2.13
CA LEU A 60 -18.63 -3.54 -0.89
C LEU A 60 -18.36 -4.43 0.34
N PHE A 61 -18.15 -5.74 0.11
CA PHE A 61 -17.86 -6.75 1.15
C PHE A 61 -16.51 -7.45 0.98
N LYS A 62 -15.62 -6.93 0.12
CA LYS A 62 -14.30 -7.49 -0.10
C LYS A 62 -13.23 -6.54 0.43
N ASN A 63 -12.33 -7.06 1.26
CA ASN A 63 -11.17 -6.32 1.75
C ASN A 63 -9.88 -6.86 1.14
N GLU A 64 -9.84 -6.83 -0.19
CA GLU A 64 -8.69 -7.26 -0.99
C GLU A 64 -7.98 -6.00 -1.48
N GLY A 65 -6.66 -5.95 -1.33
CA GLY A 65 -5.89 -4.79 -1.78
C GLY A 65 -4.44 -4.86 -1.37
N ALA A 66 -3.55 -4.94 -2.34
CA ALA A 66 -2.12 -4.88 -2.11
C ALA A 66 -1.66 -3.43 -1.96
N ALA A 67 -0.50 -3.24 -1.34
CA ALA A 67 0.16 -1.95 -1.18
C ALA A 67 1.41 -1.92 -2.06
N ILE A 68 1.72 -0.75 -2.62
CA ILE A 68 2.96 -0.53 -3.38
C ILE A 68 3.79 0.49 -2.64
N MET A 69 5.11 0.33 -2.68
CA MET A 69 6.02 1.36 -2.22
C MET A 69 5.90 2.61 -3.10
N PRO A 70 5.83 3.81 -2.53
CA PRO A 70 5.79 5.04 -3.31
C PRO A 70 6.93 5.09 -4.32
N GLY A 71 6.61 5.37 -5.60
CA GLY A 71 7.61 5.55 -6.67
C GLY A 71 8.07 4.28 -7.39
N THR A 72 7.51 3.09 -7.09
CA THR A 72 7.91 1.84 -7.76
C THR A 72 6.95 1.36 -8.84
N TYR A 73 5.96 2.17 -9.23
CA TYR A 73 4.95 1.82 -10.24
C TYR A 73 4.76 2.95 -11.25
N ALA A 74 4.31 2.59 -12.45
CA ALA A 74 3.88 3.53 -13.48
C ALA A 74 2.34 3.47 -13.59
N VAL A 75 1.70 4.64 -13.76
CA VAL A 75 0.26 4.71 -14.06
C VAL A 75 0.10 5.34 -15.43
N ASP A 76 -0.50 4.59 -16.35
CA ASP A 76 -0.77 5.04 -17.71
C ASP A 76 -2.25 5.47 -17.86
N GLY A 77 -2.48 6.56 -18.61
CA GLY A 77 -3.80 7.08 -18.95
C GLY A 77 -4.20 8.42 -18.29
N ALA A 78 -5.34 8.98 -18.69
CA ALA A 78 -5.85 10.27 -18.20
C ALA A 78 -6.12 10.28 -16.68
N ALA A 79 -6.40 9.11 -16.09
CA ALA A 79 -6.49 8.93 -14.65
C ALA A 79 -5.11 8.87 -13.96
N GLY A 80 -4.04 8.51 -14.68
CA GLY A 80 -2.65 8.56 -14.20
C GLY A 80 -2.16 9.98 -13.96
N MET A 81 -2.62 10.94 -14.77
CA MET A 81 -2.33 12.38 -14.57
C MET A 81 -3.02 12.94 -13.31
N ALA A 82 -4.21 12.46 -12.95
CA ALA A 82 -4.86 12.85 -11.70
C ALA A 82 -4.39 12.07 -10.48
N ALA A 83 -3.98 10.81 -10.65
CA ALA A 83 -3.22 10.08 -9.63
C ALA A 83 -1.86 10.75 -9.37
N GLY A 84 -1.30 11.46 -10.35
CA GLY A 84 -0.12 12.33 -10.18
C GLY A 84 -0.34 13.50 -9.21
N PHE A 85 -1.59 13.92 -8.98
CA PHE A 85 -1.97 14.89 -7.93
C PHE A 85 -2.41 14.23 -6.61
N ALA A 86 -2.67 12.92 -6.62
CA ALA A 86 -2.81 12.14 -5.39
C ALA A 86 -1.41 11.85 -4.84
N GLN A 87 -0.89 12.84 -4.12
CA GLN A 87 0.26 12.78 -3.21
C GLN A 87 0.85 11.36 -3.04
N THR A 88 2.08 11.17 -3.53
CA THR A 88 3.00 10.13 -2.99
C THR A 88 2.39 8.73 -2.86
N GLY A 89 2.23 7.99 -3.97
CA GLY A 89 2.15 6.52 -3.92
C GLY A 89 0.78 5.89 -3.66
N ALA A 90 -0.33 6.63 -3.74
CA ALA A 90 -1.66 6.05 -3.56
C ALA A 90 -2.25 5.54 -4.89
N LEU A 91 -2.20 4.23 -5.12
CA LEU A 91 -3.03 3.58 -6.14
C LEU A 91 -4.52 3.73 -5.82
N THR A 92 -5.33 3.78 -6.86
CA THR A 92 -6.78 3.66 -6.75
C THR A 92 -7.16 2.32 -6.12
N ALA A 93 -8.37 2.22 -5.55
CA ALA A 93 -8.84 0.96 -4.94
C ALA A 93 -8.80 -0.21 -5.94
N GLU A 94 -9.15 0.06 -7.20
CA GLU A 94 -9.06 -0.89 -8.31
C GLU A 94 -7.62 -1.29 -8.60
N GLY A 95 -6.68 -0.33 -8.67
CA GLY A 95 -5.27 -0.63 -8.89
C GLY A 95 -4.68 -1.53 -7.78
N ARG A 96 -5.09 -1.31 -6.53
CA ARG A 96 -4.69 -2.14 -5.39
C ARG A 96 -5.24 -3.56 -5.47
N ARG A 97 -6.49 -3.72 -5.94
CA ARG A 97 -7.12 -5.03 -6.14
C ARG A 97 -6.53 -5.78 -7.33
N ALA A 98 -6.34 -5.10 -8.46
CA ALA A 98 -5.69 -5.69 -9.62
C ALA A 98 -4.27 -6.16 -9.27
N LEU A 99 -3.53 -5.40 -8.46
CA LEU A 99 -2.23 -5.84 -7.97
C LEU A 99 -2.32 -7.06 -7.05
N TYR A 100 -3.31 -7.09 -6.17
CA TYR A 100 -3.57 -8.26 -5.31
C TYR A 100 -3.83 -9.51 -6.14
N VAL A 101 -4.70 -9.43 -7.16
CA VAL A 101 -4.97 -10.54 -8.08
C VAL A 101 -3.74 -10.92 -8.92
N ALA A 102 -2.91 -9.94 -9.30
CA ALA A 102 -1.65 -10.19 -9.99
C ALA A 102 -0.67 -11.00 -9.12
N MET A 103 -0.64 -10.74 -7.81
CA MET A 103 0.14 -11.52 -6.84
C MET A 103 -0.44 -12.92 -6.64
N GLU A 104 -1.75 -13.06 -6.50
CA GLU A 104 -2.41 -14.37 -6.35
C GLU A 104 -2.17 -15.30 -7.54
N LYS A 105 -2.05 -14.74 -8.76
CA LYS A 105 -1.74 -15.50 -9.98
C LYS A 105 -0.31 -16.07 -10.02
N MET A 106 0.61 -15.54 -9.22
CA MET A 106 2.01 -16.00 -9.14
C MET A 106 2.40 -16.27 -7.69
N PRO A 107 1.89 -17.36 -7.07
CA PRO A 107 2.15 -17.67 -5.67
C PRO A 107 3.62 -17.92 -5.35
N GLU A 108 4.44 -18.24 -6.36
CA GLU A 108 5.89 -18.41 -6.24
C GLU A 108 6.67 -17.09 -6.22
N ALA A 109 6.03 -15.97 -6.58
CA ALA A 109 6.60 -14.64 -6.50
C ALA A 109 6.51 -14.11 -5.07
N THR A 110 7.63 -13.64 -4.53
CA THR A 110 7.65 -12.91 -3.25
C THR A 110 7.19 -11.46 -3.41
N HIS A 111 7.46 -10.86 -4.58
CA HIS A 111 7.19 -9.46 -4.90
C HIS A 111 6.82 -9.31 -6.37
N LEU A 112 6.19 -8.19 -6.71
CA LEU A 112 6.01 -7.74 -8.09
C LEU A 112 6.99 -6.59 -8.38
N LEU A 113 7.70 -6.67 -9.49
CA LEU A 113 8.58 -5.63 -10.00
C LEU A 113 7.91 -4.82 -11.11
N ALA A 114 8.22 -3.52 -11.09
CA ALA A 114 7.82 -2.53 -12.08
C ALA A 114 6.35 -2.64 -12.55
N PRO A 115 5.37 -2.69 -11.62
CA PRO A 115 3.97 -2.75 -12.00
C PRO A 115 3.58 -1.51 -12.81
N ARG A 116 2.95 -1.76 -13.95
CA ARG A 116 2.27 -0.77 -14.79
C ARG A 116 0.78 -0.91 -14.59
N VAL A 117 0.13 0.20 -14.29
CA VAL A 117 -1.31 0.21 -14.02
C VAL A 117 -2.00 1.09 -15.04
N THR A 118 -2.85 0.48 -15.85
CA THR A 118 -3.70 1.16 -16.82
C THR A 118 -5.10 1.28 -16.26
N MET A 119 -5.67 2.48 -16.31
CA MET A 119 -6.98 2.76 -15.74
C MET A 119 -7.98 3.11 -16.85
N GLU A 120 -9.10 2.41 -16.86
CA GLU A 120 -10.24 2.73 -17.71
C GLU A 120 -11.45 3.07 -16.85
N THR A 121 -12.15 4.16 -17.18
CA THR A 121 -13.36 4.59 -16.46
C THR A 121 -14.47 4.84 -17.47
N THR A 122 -15.63 4.25 -17.23
CA THR A 122 -16.84 4.43 -18.01
C THR A 122 -17.96 4.97 -17.12
N GLY A 123 -18.83 5.79 -17.70
CA GLY A 123 -19.99 6.37 -17.01
C GLY A 123 -19.83 7.84 -16.63
N ILE A 124 -20.54 8.27 -15.58
CA ILE A 124 -20.63 9.68 -15.17
C ILE A 124 -19.59 9.93 -14.07
N PRO A 125 -18.55 10.75 -14.30
CA PRO A 125 -17.54 11.04 -13.28
C PRO A 125 -18.12 11.82 -12.10
N PHE A 126 -17.67 11.53 -10.87
CA PHE A 126 -18.02 12.28 -9.67
C PHE A 126 -17.14 13.53 -9.54
N GLY A 127 -17.48 14.57 -10.30
CA GLY A 127 -16.79 15.86 -10.30
C GLY A 127 -15.85 16.07 -11.50
N PRO A 128 -15.25 17.26 -11.62
CA PRO A 128 -14.48 17.68 -12.80
C PRO A 128 -13.02 17.17 -12.81
N VAL A 129 -12.62 16.40 -11.80
CA VAL A 129 -11.24 15.94 -11.67
C VAL A 129 -11.04 14.71 -12.57
N PRO A 130 -10.00 14.67 -13.42
CA PRO A 130 -9.65 13.45 -14.15
C PRO A 130 -9.45 12.30 -13.13
N GLY A 131 -9.80 11.06 -13.48
CA GLY A 131 -9.66 9.93 -12.55
C GLY A 131 -10.56 9.94 -11.31
N ALA A 132 -11.50 10.89 -11.18
CA ALA A 132 -12.54 10.83 -10.17
C ALA A 132 -13.30 9.51 -10.25
N ARG A 133 -13.70 8.98 -9.09
CA ARG A 133 -14.59 7.80 -9.04
C ARG A 133 -15.87 8.11 -9.82
N PRO A 134 -16.43 7.17 -10.60
CA PRO A 134 -17.69 7.42 -11.27
C PRO A 134 -18.84 7.48 -10.24
N LEU A 135 -19.78 8.40 -10.43
CA LEU A 135 -21.05 8.43 -9.71
C LEU A 135 -21.91 7.23 -10.15
N PHE A 136 -21.94 6.94 -11.44
CA PHE A 136 -22.55 5.75 -12.01
C PHE A 136 -21.65 5.21 -13.12
N GLY A 137 -21.44 3.90 -13.15
CA GLY A 137 -20.67 3.24 -14.21
C GLY A 137 -19.65 2.26 -13.66
N LYS A 138 -18.53 2.11 -14.36
CA LYS A 138 -17.48 1.16 -14.00
C LYS A 138 -16.12 1.82 -14.07
N ARG A 139 -15.20 1.37 -13.22
CA ARG A 139 -13.80 1.72 -13.32
C ARG A 139 -12.98 0.45 -13.21
N CYS A 140 -12.11 0.20 -14.18
CA CYS A 140 -11.26 -0.97 -14.25
C CYS A 140 -9.80 -0.55 -14.15
N ALA A 141 -9.02 -1.36 -13.46
CA ALA A 141 -7.57 -1.25 -13.42
C ALA A 141 -6.97 -2.53 -13.97
N THR A 142 -6.08 -2.40 -14.95
CA THR A 142 -5.29 -3.51 -15.48
C THR A 142 -3.85 -3.31 -15.02
N VAL A 143 -3.29 -4.33 -14.40
CA VAL A 143 -1.92 -4.36 -13.89
C VAL A 143 -1.09 -5.31 -14.73
N GLU A 144 0.04 -4.84 -15.20
CA GLU A 144 1.10 -5.63 -15.82
C GLU A 144 2.35 -5.54 -14.96
N ALA A 145 2.89 -6.67 -14.52
CA ALA A 145 4.07 -6.70 -13.65
C ALA A 145 4.92 -7.94 -13.89
N HIS A 146 6.14 -7.95 -13.37
CA HIS A 146 7.00 -9.13 -13.36
C HIS A 146 7.07 -9.70 -11.95
N GLY A 147 6.89 -11.01 -11.81
CA GLY A 147 7.11 -11.67 -10.51
C GLY A 147 8.59 -11.67 -10.15
N VAL A 148 8.91 -11.55 -8.87
CA VAL A 148 10.27 -11.76 -8.37
C VAL A 148 10.26 -12.63 -7.14
N LYS A 149 11.17 -13.60 -7.15
CA LYS A 149 11.48 -14.43 -5.99
C LYS A 149 12.81 -13.99 -5.40
N ILE A 150 12.80 -13.50 -4.17
CA ILE A 150 14.02 -13.23 -3.40
C ILE A 150 14.54 -14.57 -2.85
N GLY A 151 15.84 -14.81 -2.97
CA GLY A 151 16.50 -16.00 -2.43
C GLY A 151 16.61 -15.94 -0.90
N ASP A 152 16.61 -17.11 -0.26
CA ASP A 152 16.58 -17.24 1.20
C ASP A 152 17.91 -16.88 1.90
N LYS A 153 18.98 -16.65 1.13
CA LYS A 153 20.33 -16.40 1.66
C LYS A 153 20.90 -15.09 1.13
N PRO A 154 21.59 -14.32 1.98
CA PRO A 154 22.36 -13.18 1.52
C PRO A 154 23.52 -13.63 0.64
N THR A 155 23.80 -12.87 -0.41
CA THR A 155 24.95 -13.11 -1.29
C THR A 155 26.23 -12.67 -0.62
N SER A 156 27.25 -13.51 -0.68
CA SER A 156 28.58 -13.23 -0.12
C SER A 156 29.45 -12.35 -1.02
N GLN A 157 28.92 -11.86 -2.15
CA GLN A 157 29.68 -11.01 -3.07
C GLN A 157 29.49 -9.53 -2.72
N GLN A 158 30.48 -8.99 -2.02
CA GLN A 158 30.76 -7.56 -1.91
C GLN A 158 31.71 -7.12 -3.00
#